data_AF-A0A939V2I1-F1
#
_entry.id   AF-A0A939V2I1-F1
#
_cell.length_a   1.000
_cell.length_b   1.000
_cell.length_c   1.000
_cell.angle_alpha   90.00
_cell.angle_beta   90.00
_cell.angle_gamma   90.00
#
_symmetry.space_group_name_H-M   'P 1'
#
loop_
_entity.id
_entity.type
_entity.pdbx_description
1 polymer ?
#
loop_
_entity_poly.entity_id
_entity_poly.type
_entity_poly.pdbx_seq_one_letter_code
_entity_poly.pdbx_strand_id
1 'polypeptide(L)'
;MAKRVFLIILDSLGCGNAPDASSFGDEGSNTLAAVLSASDRPFPNLSRMGLFDMDGNDDPRILDYLSKDTLKDRPCPIGTYGRMREESRGGKDSTIGHWELAGVVSEEPQPTYPEGFPSYIVDKLKEISGRGVLCNLPYSGTKAIEDYGDAHVSTGDLILYTSADSVLQIAAHEEVIPLEELYRICREMRSFMTGKDAVGRIIARPFVGTSGNFTRTSNRHDFAVEAPSSTMMDVLKGQGFDVISVGKIYDLFAGRGFTEKNPTKGNSEGIAKIKEYLNKNFTGLLFANLVDFDMLYGHRNNIEGYNEALHEFDDALGEILSSMKEDDLLIITADHGCDPSTESTDHSREQVPVLIYGKGYSKPHNIGSILGFSYVSQVTVNALMGSRYEKRFPVRDLSPSDPDDVMTYVDLTNLKVTATEDDIRSLIDRAIASKTKSVCIPPCYVRFASDYAKGAMPICTVIGFPNGYNTTQVKVTEAKDAIDNGACEIDMVINVAFVKAGKMREVEDEVKAVADAVHEKGAILKVIIEACLLTEEEKIALCGIVERSGAEYIKTSTGFSTGGATVEDVALMRANLSDQVRIKAAGGIRSPEAARAMIDAGATRIGASGL
;
A
#
# COMPACT_ATOMS: atom_id res chain seq x y z
N MET A 1 0.22 13.02 3.25
CA MET A 1 1.55 13.30 3.82
C MET A 1 1.51 13.13 5.31
N ALA A 2 1.98 11.97 5.75
CA ALA A 2 2.39 11.73 7.12
C ALA A 2 3.74 12.41 7.31
N LYS A 3 3.99 12.88 8.52
CA LYS A 3 5.31 13.32 8.93
C LYS A 3 6.15 12.13 9.40
N ARG A 4 5.52 11.18 10.09
CA ARG A 4 6.16 9.98 10.63
C ARG A 4 5.34 8.76 10.25
N VAL A 5 6.03 7.71 9.79
CA VAL A 5 5.45 6.38 9.61
C VAL A 5 6.11 5.44 10.60
N PHE A 6 5.30 4.71 11.37
CA PHE A 6 5.72 3.64 12.25
C PHE A 6 5.31 2.32 11.59
N LEU A 7 6.29 1.56 11.08
CA LEU A 7 6.08 0.23 10.53
C LEU A 7 6.58 -0.79 11.55
N ILE A 8 5.68 -1.62 12.06
CA ILE A 8 5.95 -2.64 13.09
C ILE A 8 5.69 -4.02 12.49
N ILE A 9 6.72 -4.86 12.48
CA ILE A 9 6.63 -6.27 12.09
C ILE A 9 6.47 -7.11 13.34
N LEU A 10 5.37 -7.84 13.42
CA LEU A 10 5.16 -8.93 14.36
C LEU A 10 5.70 -10.19 13.68
N ASP A 11 7.00 -10.42 13.85
CA ASP A 11 7.75 -11.47 13.14
C ASP A 11 7.00 -12.81 13.21
N SER A 12 6.82 -13.47 12.07
CA SER A 12 6.10 -14.75 11.93
C SER A 12 4.59 -14.79 12.24
N LEU A 13 3.89 -13.66 12.50
CA LEU A 13 2.44 -13.68 12.78
C LEU A 13 1.61 -13.84 11.49
N GLY A 14 1.66 -15.04 10.90
CA GLY A 14 0.83 -15.44 9.78
C GLY A 14 -0.66 -15.49 10.14
N CYS A 15 -1.53 -15.24 9.16
CA CYS A 15 -2.99 -15.26 9.30
C CYS A 15 -3.65 -16.28 8.36
N GLY A 16 -3.00 -17.42 8.16
CA GLY A 16 -3.56 -18.54 7.40
C GLY A 16 -2.89 -18.81 6.06
N ASN A 17 -3.13 -20.03 5.60
CA ASN A 17 -2.50 -20.67 4.45
C ASN A 17 -2.38 -19.77 3.21
N ALA A 18 -1.16 -19.61 2.67
CA ALA A 18 -0.98 -18.99 1.37
C ALA A 18 -1.47 -19.93 0.25
N PRO A 19 -1.96 -19.42 -0.90
CA PRO A 19 -2.41 -20.28 -2.02
C PRO A 19 -1.35 -21.25 -2.57
N ASP A 20 -0.06 -20.96 -2.35
CA ASP A 20 1.09 -21.77 -2.78
C ASP A 20 1.75 -22.56 -1.63
N ALA A 21 1.17 -22.57 -0.43
CA ALA A 21 1.75 -23.22 0.76
C ALA A 21 2.04 -24.72 0.58
N SER A 22 1.23 -25.43 -0.21
CA SER A 22 1.47 -26.86 -0.51
C SER A 22 2.81 -27.11 -1.22
N SER A 23 3.32 -26.14 -1.98
CA SER A 23 4.63 -26.23 -2.63
C SER A 23 5.80 -26.12 -1.64
N PHE A 24 5.53 -25.60 -0.43
CA PHE A 24 6.48 -25.49 0.68
C PHE A 24 6.26 -26.58 1.74
N GLY A 25 5.25 -27.43 1.58
CA GLY A 25 4.88 -28.44 2.58
C GLY A 25 4.09 -27.89 3.76
N ASP A 26 3.59 -26.65 3.67
CA ASP A 26 3.00 -25.91 4.79
C ASP A 26 1.45 -25.86 4.72
N GLU A 27 0.83 -26.74 3.92
CA GLU A 27 -0.63 -26.75 3.72
C GLU A 27 -1.39 -26.91 5.03
N GLY A 28 -2.27 -25.95 5.32
CA GLY A 28 -3.10 -25.93 6.52
C GLY A 28 -2.51 -25.13 7.70
N SER A 29 -1.31 -24.57 7.54
CA SER A 29 -0.72 -23.68 8.55
C SER A 29 -1.57 -22.43 8.74
N ASN A 30 -1.78 -22.05 10.00
CA ASN A 30 -2.45 -20.82 10.39
C ASN A 30 -1.97 -20.39 11.78
N THR A 31 -0.92 -19.57 11.81
CA THR A 31 -0.27 -19.09 13.04
C THR A 31 -1.27 -18.35 13.93
N LEU A 32 -2.03 -17.39 13.40
CA LEU A 32 -3.03 -16.65 14.15
C LEU A 32 -4.05 -17.60 14.82
N ALA A 33 -4.59 -18.56 14.07
CA ALA A 33 -5.54 -19.52 14.61
C ALA A 33 -4.94 -20.40 15.73
N ALA A 34 -3.68 -20.83 15.57
CA ALA A 34 -2.95 -21.57 16.61
C ALA A 34 -2.81 -20.72 17.88
N VAL A 35 -2.33 -19.48 17.77
CA VAL A 35 -2.14 -18.57 18.90
C VAL A 35 -3.46 -18.24 19.62
N LEU A 36 -4.56 -18.07 18.87
CA LEU A 36 -5.87 -17.80 19.44
C LEU A 36 -6.48 -18.99 20.18
N SER A 37 -6.07 -20.22 19.86
CA SER A 37 -6.56 -21.42 20.56
C SER A 37 -6.19 -21.46 22.05
N ALA A 38 -5.10 -20.79 22.44
CA ALA A 38 -4.69 -20.63 23.83
C ALA A 38 -5.30 -19.38 24.51
N SER A 39 -6.00 -18.50 23.78
CA SER A 39 -6.48 -17.23 24.32
C SER A 39 -7.86 -17.34 24.96
N ASP A 40 -7.99 -16.97 26.23
CA ASP A 40 -9.27 -16.80 26.93
C ASP A 40 -9.67 -15.32 27.11
N ARG A 41 -8.73 -14.40 26.92
CA ARG A 41 -8.89 -12.95 27.03
C ARG A 41 -9.02 -12.27 25.66
N PRO A 42 -9.72 -11.12 25.58
CA PRO A 42 -9.88 -10.35 24.35
C PRO A 42 -8.58 -9.61 23.96
N PHE A 43 -8.35 -9.42 22.66
CA PHE A 43 -7.33 -8.51 22.11
C PHE A 43 -7.99 -7.20 21.65
N PRO A 44 -8.32 -6.27 22.57
CA PRO A 44 -9.12 -5.09 22.24
C PRO A 44 -8.46 -4.19 21.20
N ASN A 45 -7.13 -4.03 21.21
CA ASN A 45 -6.47 -3.06 20.35
C ASN A 45 -6.23 -3.60 18.93
N LEU A 46 -5.87 -4.88 18.79
CA LEU A 46 -5.81 -5.58 17.52
C LEU A 46 -7.21 -5.74 16.89
N SER A 47 -8.24 -5.94 17.70
CA SER A 47 -9.63 -5.87 17.24
C SER A 47 -9.96 -4.48 16.67
N ARG A 48 -9.59 -3.40 17.36
CA ARG A 48 -9.77 -2.03 16.83
C ARG A 48 -9.00 -1.79 15.55
N MET A 49 -7.82 -2.40 15.40
CA MET A 49 -7.04 -2.31 14.17
C MET A 49 -7.65 -3.12 13.00
N GLY A 50 -8.62 -4.00 13.27
CA GLY A 50 -9.35 -4.77 12.27
C GLY A 50 -8.85 -6.19 12.05
N LEU A 51 -7.96 -6.71 12.91
CA LEU A 51 -7.38 -8.06 12.77
C LEU A 51 -8.46 -9.15 12.63
N PHE A 52 -9.54 -9.04 13.38
CA PHE A 52 -10.61 -10.04 13.38
C PHE A 52 -11.71 -9.80 12.33
N ASP A 53 -11.68 -8.66 11.63
CA ASP A 53 -12.65 -8.29 10.59
C ASP A 53 -12.14 -8.57 9.17
N MET A 54 -10.91 -9.07 9.04
CA MET A 54 -10.30 -9.45 7.76
C MET A 54 -11.04 -10.62 7.11
N ASP A 55 -11.12 -10.60 5.77
CA ASP A 55 -11.63 -11.74 5.01
C ASP A 55 -10.75 -12.98 5.25
N GLY A 56 -11.36 -14.16 5.32
CA GLY A 56 -10.63 -15.44 5.47
C GLY A 56 -10.30 -15.86 6.90
N ASN A 57 -10.83 -15.15 7.90
CA ASN A 57 -10.83 -15.60 9.29
C ASN A 57 -11.91 -16.68 9.55
N ASP A 58 -11.94 -17.74 8.74
CA ASP A 58 -12.94 -18.82 8.79
C ASP A 58 -12.41 -20.13 9.42
N ASP A 59 -11.16 -20.15 9.88
CA ASP A 59 -10.59 -21.27 10.64
C ASP A 59 -11.42 -21.53 11.91
N PRO A 60 -11.83 -22.80 12.18
CA PRO A 60 -12.66 -23.14 13.33
C PRO A 60 -12.11 -22.66 14.68
N ARG A 61 -10.78 -22.57 14.85
CA ARG A 61 -10.14 -22.07 16.08
C ARG A 61 -10.34 -20.58 16.26
N ILE A 62 -10.33 -19.81 15.16
CA ILE A 62 -10.64 -18.38 15.17
C ILE A 62 -12.13 -18.18 15.49
N LEU A 63 -13.01 -18.96 14.84
CA LEU A 63 -14.45 -18.90 15.09
C LEU A 63 -14.81 -19.27 16.53
N ASP A 64 -14.16 -20.29 17.10
CA ASP A 64 -14.31 -20.66 18.51
C ASP A 64 -13.90 -19.49 19.43
N TYR A 65 -12.71 -18.92 19.21
CA TYR A 65 -12.25 -17.73 19.93
C TYR A 65 -13.28 -16.60 19.86
N LEU A 66 -13.71 -16.20 18.66
CA LEU A 66 -14.66 -15.10 18.45
C LEU A 66 -16.06 -15.36 19.01
N SER A 67 -16.43 -16.63 19.25
CA SER A 67 -17.73 -17.00 19.84
C SER A 67 -17.80 -16.82 21.36
N LYS A 68 -16.65 -16.60 22.03
CA LYS A 68 -16.57 -16.47 23.49
C LYS A 68 -17.37 -15.26 23.98
N ASP A 69 -18.07 -15.42 25.10
CA ASP A 69 -18.90 -14.37 25.71
C ASP A 69 -18.13 -13.06 25.95
N THR A 70 -16.82 -13.16 26.25
CA THR A 70 -15.92 -12.01 26.47
C THR A 70 -15.69 -11.15 25.22
N LEU A 71 -16.09 -11.60 24.04
CA LEU A 71 -15.89 -10.94 22.75
C LEU A 71 -17.18 -10.45 22.08
N LYS A 72 -18.34 -10.62 22.73
CA LYS A 72 -19.65 -10.15 22.23
C LYS A 72 -19.65 -8.66 21.86
N ASP A 73 -18.95 -7.85 22.64
CA ASP A 73 -18.87 -6.39 22.48
C ASP A 73 -17.51 -5.94 21.92
N ARG A 74 -16.92 -6.73 21.01
CA ARG A 74 -15.63 -6.38 20.39
C ARG A 74 -15.69 -5.02 19.69
N PRO A 75 -14.64 -4.18 19.79
CA PRO A 75 -14.62 -2.88 19.12
C PRO A 75 -14.69 -2.99 17.59
N CYS A 76 -15.34 -2.03 16.94
CA CYS A 76 -15.30 -1.88 15.49
C CYS A 76 -13.94 -1.38 14.99
N PRO A 77 -13.53 -1.76 13.76
CA PRO A 77 -12.30 -1.28 13.16
C PRO A 77 -12.23 0.25 13.06
N ILE A 78 -11.05 0.82 13.35
CA ILE A 78 -10.76 2.26 13.27
C ILE A 78 -9.79 2.61 12.12
N GLY A 79 -9.29 1.60 11.42
CA GLY A 79 -8.27 1.73 10.38
C GLY A 79 -8.58 0.89 9.14
N THR A 80 -7.67 0.92 8.18
CA THR A 80 -7.69 0.07 6.99
C THR A 80 -7.07 -1.27 7.34
N TYR A 81 -7.69 -2.38 6.95
CA TYR A 81 -7.24 -3.73 7.32
C TYR A 81 -7.46 -4.72 6.18
N GLY A 82 -6.64 -5.76 6.13
CA GLY A 82 -6.73 -6.85 5.17
C GLY A 82 -5.56 -7.81 5.35
N ARG A 83 -5.31 -8.65 4.34
CA ARG A 83 -4.19 -9.60 4.35
C ARG A 83 -3.36 -9.50 3.09
N MET A 84 -2.07 -9.79 3.20
CA MET A 84 -1.15 -9.79 2.08
C MET A 84 -0.62 -11.19 1.83
N ARG A 85 -0.42 -11.53 0.55
CA ARG A 85 0.25 -12.74 0.12
C ARG A 85 1.63 -12.38 -0.40
N GLU A 86 2.65 -13.08 0.06
CA GLU A 86 4.01 -12.92 -0.44
C GLU A 86 4.10 -13.24 -1.95
N GLU A 87 4.71 -12.35 -2.72
CA GLU A 87 4.90 -12.49 -4.17
C GLU A 87 6.21 -13.22 -4.49
N SER A 88 7.21 -13.10 -3.63
CA SER A 88 8.52 -13.72 -3.76
C SER A 88 8.38 -15.24 -3.78
N ARG A 89 8.80 -15.87 -4.87
CA ARG A 89 8.52 -17.29 -5.15
C ARG A 89 9.36 -18.25 -4.32
N GLY A 90 10.50 -17.79 -3.82
CA GLY A 90 11.40 -18.56 -2.99
C GLY A 90 11.36 -18.19 -1.51
N GLY A 91 10.49 -17.26 -1.11
CA GLY A 91 10.42 -16.73 0.25
C GLY A 91 9.58 -17.60 1.17
N LYS A 92 10.13 -17.95 2.31
CA LYS A 92 9.38 -17.99 3.57
C LYS A 92 10.28 -17.62 4.74
N ASP A 93 11.48 -17.16 4.41
CA ASP A 93 12.49 -16.71 5.36
C ASP A 93 12.33 -15.22 5.63
N SER A 94 12.74 -14.82 6.82
CA SER A 94 12.59 -13.43 7.25
C SER A 94 13.34 -12.42 6.37
N THR A 95 14.38 -12.82 5.64
CA THR A 95 15.13 -11.87 4.80
C THR A 95 14.33 -11.52 3.55
N ILE A 96 13.80 -12.52 2.83
CA ILE A 96 12.99 -12.30 1.64
C ILE A 96 11.69 -11.56 1.99
N GLY A 97 10.98 -11.98 3.06
CA GLY A 97 9.74 -11.31 3.48
C GLY A 97 9.96 -9.83 3.79
N HIS A 98 11.04 -9.50 4.52
CA HIS A 98 11.40 -8.11 4.80
C HIS A 98 11.84 -7.33 3.56
N TRP A 99 12.57 -7.95 2.64
CA TRP A 99 12.93 -7.30 1.37
C TRP A 99 11.70 -6.94 0.56
N GLU A 100 10.71 -7.82 0.50
CA GLU A 100 9.47 -7.56 -0.21
C GLU A 100 8.65 -6.46 0.46
N LEU A 101 8.55 -6.47 1.79
CA LEU A 101 7.98 -5.36 2.59
C LEU A 101 8.65 -4.02 2.30
N ALA A 102 9.93 -4.03 1.93
CA ALA A 102 10.71 -2.87 1.54
C ALA A 102 10.72 -2.59 0.02
N GLY A 103 9.92 -3.31 -0.77
CA GLY A 103 9.69 -3.08 -2.20
C GLY A 103 10.54 -3.93 -3.15
N VAL A 104 11.22 -4.97 -2.65
CA VAL A 104 12.11 -5.84 -3.43
C VAL A 104 11.57 -7.26 -3.48
N VAL A 105 11.00 -7.66 -4.61
CA VAL A 105 10.52 -9.03 -4.84
C VAL A 105 11.68 -9.93 -5.24
N SER A 106 11.81 -11.10 -4.60
CA SER A 106 12.79 -12.12 -4.95
C SER A 106 12.17 -13.20 -5.83
N GLU A 107 12.67 -13.35 -7.06
CA GLU A 107 12.20 -14.38 -7.99
C GLU A 107 12.70 -15.78 -7.61
N GLU A 108 13.85 -15.87 -6.96
CA GLU A 108 14.53 -17.11 -6.61
C GLU A 108 14.69 -17.25 -5.08
N PRO A 109 14.65 -18.47 -4.53
CA PRO A 109 14.95 -18.72 -3.12
C PRO A 109 16.43 -18.47 -2.80
N GLN A 110 16.73 -18.22 -1.53
CA GLN A 110 18.12 -18.19 -1.09
C GLN A 110 18.74 -19.60 -1.20
N PRO A 111 20.01 -19.72 -1.63
CA PRO A 111 20.63 -21.02 -1.85
C PRO A 111 20.88 -21.77 -0.54
N THR A 112 20.53 -23.05 -0.49
CA THR A 112 20.85 -23.97 0.61
C THR A 112 21.84 -25.04 0.15
N TYR A 113 22.56 -25.63 1.10
CA TYR A 113 23.66 -26.57 0.81
C TYR A 113 23.53 -27.87 1.63
N PRO A 114 22.52 -28.72 1.37
CA PRO A 114 22.23 -29.93 2.15
C PRO A 114 23.35 -30.98 2.10
N GLU A 115 24.19 -30.96 1.07
CA GLU A 115 25.36 -31.85 0.91
C GLU A 115 26.69 -31.14 1.26
N GLY A 116 26.60 -29.97 1.90
CA GLY A 116 27.75 -29.09 2.14
C GLY A 116 28.09 -28.20 0.95
N PHE A 117 29.06 -27.30 1.14
CA PHE A 117 29.49 -26.35 0.11
C PHE A 117 30.34 -27.04 -0.97
N PRO A 118 30.11 -26.74 -2.26
CA PRO A 118 30.97 -27.17 -3.36
C PRO A 118 32.46 -26.84 -3.14
N SER A 119 33.34 -27.64 -3.74
CA SER A 119 34.79 -27.50 -3.58
C SER A 119 35.29 -26.09 -3.90
N TYR A 120 34.75 -25.41 -4.91
CA TYR A 120 35.19 -24.05 -5.27
C TYR A 120 34.92 -23.01 -4.17
N ILE A 121 33.86 -23.19 -3.35
CA ILE A 121 33.57 -22.32 -2.19
C ILE A 121 34.55 -22.65 -1.08
N VAL A 122 34.78 -23.93 -0.81
CA VAL A 122 35.72 -24.40 0.22
C VAL A 122 37.15 -23.97 -0.11
N ASP A 123 37.57 -24.08 -1.37
CA ASP A 123 38.90 -23.69 -1.83
C ASP A 123 39.08 -22.17 -1.79
N LYS A 124 38.02 -21.40 -2.06
CA LYS A 124 38.05 -19.95 -1.87
C LYS A 124 38.19 -19.55 -0.40
N LEU A 125 37.53 -20.26 0.51
CA LEU A 125 37.71 -20.05 1.95
C LEU A 125 39.15 -20.34 2.38
N LYS A 126 39.77 -21.41 1.87
CA LYS A 126 41.19 -21.70 2.12
C LYS A 126 42.11 -20.61 1.59
N GLU A 127 41.84 -20.10 0.38
CA GLU A 127 42.59 -19.00 -0.23
C GLU A 127 42.53 -17.72 0.62
N ILE A 128 41.33 -17.31 1.05
CA ILE A 128 41.09 -16.10 1.87
C ILE A 128 41.73 -16.19 3.25
N SER A 129 41.62 -17.38 3.87
CA SER A 129 42.06 -17.59 5.26
C SER A 129 43.52 -18.02 5.40
N GLY A 130 44.13 -18.55 4.32
CA GLY A 130 45.44 -19.20 4.38
C GLY A 130 45.46 -20.48 5.23
N ARG A 131 44.30 -21.09 5.49
CA ARG A 131 44.10 -22.21 6.41
C ARG A 131 43.35 -23.35 5.72
N GLY A 132 43.45 -24.57 6.24
CA GLY A 132 42.59 -25.68 5.84
C GLY A 132 41.16 -25.51 6.35
N VAL A 133 40.31 -26.47 5.98
CA VAL A 133 38.90 -26.50 6.38
C VAL A 133 38.57 -27.88 6.94
N LEU A 134 37.93 -27.89 8.11
CA LEU A 134 37.37 -29.03 8.81
C LEU A 134 35.83 -29.04 8.60
N CYS A 135 35.24 -30.23 8.57
CA CYS A 135 33.80 -30.46 8.29
C CYS A 135 33.40 -30.14 6.84
N ASN A 136 32.45 -29.22 6.61
CA ASN A 136 31.67 -28.95 5.38
C ASN A 136 30.39 -29.81 5.19
N LEU A 137 29.52 -29.86 6.21
CA LEU A 137 28.20 -30.48 6.14
C LEU A 137 27.15 -29.66 6.90
N PRO A 138 25.83 -29.90 6.70
CA PRO A 138 24.82 -29.44 7.64
C PRO A 138 25.10 -30.01 9.04
N TYR A 139 25.22 -29.14 10.03
CA TYR A 139 25.72 -29.54 11.34
C TYR A 139 25.22 -28.66 12.48
N SER A 140 24.94 -29.26 13.64
CA SER A 140 24.69 -28.50 14.86
C SER A 140 25.97 -27.79 15.29
N GLY A 141 25.92 -26.46 15.49
CA GLY A 141 27.12 -25.69 15.85
C GLY A 141 27.80 -26.16 17.14
N THR A 142 27.04 -26.63 18.13
CA THR A 142 27.61 -27.21 19.35
C THR A 142 28.34 -28.52 19.03
N LYS A 143 27.73 -29.38 18.22
CA LYS A 143 28.31 -30.69 17.86
C LYS A 143 29.52 -30.54 16.93
N ALA A 144 29.49 -29.57 16.02
CA ALA A 144 30.61 -29.27 15.12
C ALA A 144 31.85 -28.84 15.93
N ILE A 145 31.66 -28.03 16.96
CA ILE A 145 32.75 -27.60 17.85
C ILE A 145 33.21 -28.74 18.75
N GLU A 146 32.30 -29.59 19.24
CA GLU A 146 32.66 -30.78 20.02
C GLU A 146 33.53 -31.76 19.21
N ASP A 147 33.13 -32.04 17.96
CA ASP A 147 33.76 -33.08 17.14
C ASP A 147 35.05 -32.58 16.44
N TYR A 148 35.13 -31.29 16.09
CA TYR A 148 36.26 -30.72 15.35
C TYR A 148 37.09 -29.69 16.15
N GLY A 149 36.70 -29.34 17.37
CA GLY A 149 37.36 -28.30 18.17
C GLY A 149 38.82 -28.61 18.48
N ASP A 150 39.14 -29.86 18.85
CA ASP A 150 40.53 -30.27 19.13
C ASP A 150 41.39 -30.28 17.87
N ALA A 151 40.83 -30.71 16.74
CA ALA A 151 41.50 -30.64 15.44
C ALA A 151 41.77 -29.17 15.06
N HIS A 152 40.78 -28.28 15.20
CA HIS A 152 40.93 -26.85 14.97
C HIS A 152 42.04 -26.23 15.83
N VAL A 153 42.06 -26.52 17.14
CA VAL A 153 43.07 -25.96 18.04
C VAL A 153 44.48 -26.46 17.71
N SER A 154 44.61 -27.70 17.24
CA SER A 154 45.92 -28.28 16.89
C SER A 154 46.46 -27.84 15.52
N THR A 155 45.59 -27.69 14.50
CA THR A 155 46.02 -27.36 13.13
C THR A 155 45.85 -25.89 12.78
N GLY A 156 44.90 -25.20 13.41
CA GLY A 156 44.46 -23.86 13.03
C GLY A 156 43.53 -23.81 11.83
N ASP A 157 43.00 -24.96 11.36
CA ASP A 157 42.07 -25.05 10.23
C ASP A 157 40.64 -24.64 10.62
N LEU A 158 39.91 -23.96 9.75
CA LEU A 158 38.57 -23.44 10.06
C LEU A 158 37.52 -24.55 10.12
N ILE A 159 36.59 -24.49 11.08
CA ILE A 159 35.43 -25.39 11.10
C ILE A 159 34.31 -24.75 10.25
N LEU A 160 34.05 -25.31 9.07
CA LEU A 160 33.00 -24.85 8.16
C LEU A 160 31.76 -25.74 8.27
N TYR A 161 30.58 -25.16 8.44
CA TYR A 161 29.32 -25.90 8.43
C TYR A 161 28.14 -25.03 7.98
N THR A 162 27.01 -25.68 7.69
CA THR A 162 25.74 -25.04 7.32
C THR A 162 24.58 -25.58 8.18
N SER A 163 23.36 -25.10 7.96
CA SER A 163 22.12 -25.64 8.53
C SER A 163 21.07 -25.88 7.42
N ALA A 164 19.82 -26.11 7.81
CA ALA A 164 18.69 -26.14 6.87
C ALA A 164 18.50 -24.76 6.19
N ASP A 165 18.68 -23.68 6.95
CA ASP A 165 18.65 -22.31 6.45
C ASP A 165 19.80 -21.99 5.47
N SER A 166 19.61 -20.94 4.67
CA SER A 166 20.63 -20.37 3.80
C SER A 166 21.73 -19.63 4.58
N VAL A 167 22.67 -20.37 5.17
CA VAL A 167 23.78 -19.79 5.95
C VAL A 167 25.12 -20.50 5.72
N LEU A 168 26.21 -19.73 5.76
CA LEU A 168 27.57 -20.28 5.89
C LEU A 168 28.11 -19.94 7.27
N GLN A 169 28.52 -20.93 8.06
CA GLN A 169 29.01 -20.72 9.42
C GLN A 169 30.48 -21.12 9.54
N ILE A 170 31.28 -20.24 10.15
CA ILE A 170 32.71 -20.45 10.37
C ILE A 170 32.99 -20.38 11.86
N ALA A 171 33.35 -21.52 12.47
CA ALA A 171 33.75 -21.57 13.87
C ALA A 171 35.28 -21.62 14.03
N ALA A 172 35.78 -20.86 15.02
CA ALA A 172 37.18 -20.81 15.36
C ALA A 172 37.37 -20.46 16.86
N HIS A 173 38.40 -21.03 17.46
CA HIS A 173 38.79 -20.76 18.84
C HIS A 173 39.48 -19.39 18.93
N GLU A 174 39.04 -18.53 19.85
CA GLU A 174 39.47 -17.12 19.89
C GLU A 174 40.98 -16.95 20.14
N GLU A 175 41.63 -17.90 20.82
CA GLU A 175 43.08 -17.89 21.04
C GLU A 175 43.90 -18.38 19.84
N VAL A 176 43.28 -19.10 18.90
CA VAL A 176 43.93 -19.67 17.71
C VAL A 176 43.77 -18.73 16.51
N ILE A 177 42.56 -18.19 16.35
CA ILE A 177 42.23 -17.20 15.33
C ILE A 177 41.59 -16.01 16.04
N PRO A 178 42.30 -14.87 16.14
CA PRO A 178 41.77 -13.66 16.75
C PRO A 178 40.46 -13.23 16.08
N LEU A 179 39.55 -12.64 16.85
CA LEU A 179 38.21 -12.26 16.39
C LEU A 179 38.21 -11.42 15.11
N GLU A 180 39.07 -10.40 15.02
CA GLU A 180 39.11 -9.55 13.82
C GLU A 180 39.57 -10.30 12.57
N GLU A 181 40.39 -11.33 12.72
CA GLU A 181 40.79 -12.19 11.59
C GLU A 181 39.62 -13.09 11.16
N LEU A 182 38.89 -13.69 12.11
CA LEU A 182 37.67 -14.43 11.82
C LEU A 182 36.63 -13.53 11.09
N TYR A 183 36.45 -12.30 11.57
CA TYR A 183 35.55 -11.34 10.93
C TYR A 183 36.03 -10.92 9.54
N ARG A 184 37.34 -10.72 9.34
CA ARG A 184 37.92 -10.44 8.02
C ARG A 184 37.60 -11.57 7.03
N ILE A 185 37.82 -12.82 7.42
CA ILE A 185 37.53 -14.01 6.61
C ILE A 185 36.04 -14.03 6.23
N CYS A 186 35.14 -13.83 7.20
CA CYS A 186 33.71 -13.79 6.93
C CYS A 186 33.30 -12.64 5.99
N ARG A 187 33.89 -11.44 6.13
CA ARG A 187 33.65 -10.31 5.21
C ARG A 187 34.07 -10.62 3.78
N GLU A 188 35.25 -11.19 3.59
CA GLU A 188 35.76 -11.53 2.26
C GLU A 188 34.97 -12.68 1.62
N MET A 189 34.58 -13.69 2.41
CA MET A 189 33.64 -14.71 1.95
C MET A 189 32.30 -14.10 1.56
N ARG A 190 31.82 -13.09 2.28
CA ARG A 190 30.54 -12.43 1.96
C ARG A 190 30.60 -11.73 0.61
N SER A 191 31.70 -11.02 0.34
CA SER A 191 31.93 -10.38 -0.95
C SER A 191 32.07 -11.38 -2.11
N PHE A 192 32.56 -12.59 -1.83
CA PHE A 192 32.66 -13.66 -2.82
C PHE A 192 31.31 -14.34 -3.09
N MET A 193 30.56 -14.67 -2.04
CA MET A 193 29.29 -15.39 -2.11
C MET A 193 28.17 -14.47 -2.59
N THR A 194 28.01 -14.38 -3.91
CA THR A 194 27.03 -13.50 -4.60
C THR A 194 26.26 -14.28 -5.66
N GLY A 195 25.18 -13.69 -6.20
CA GLY A 195 24.33 -14.34 -7.21
C GLY A 195 23.76 -15.68 -6.71
N LYS A 196 23.96 -16.76 -7.49
CA LYS A 196 23.49 -18.12 -7.15
C LYS A 196 24.08 -18.69 -5.85
N ASP A 197 25.19 -18.13 -5.37
CA ASP A 197 25.87 -18.56 -4.15
C ASP A 197 25.62 -17.57 -3.00
N ALA A 198 24.71 -16.60 -3.17
CA ALA A 198 24.40 -15.60 -2.16
C ALA A 198 23.58 -16.18 -1.01
N VAL A 199 24.23 -16.93 -0.11
CA VAL A 199 23.57 -17.37 1.13
C VAL A 199 23.02 -16.17 1.89
N GLY A 200 21.92 -16.33 2.63
CA GLY A 200 21.33 -15.25 3.43
C GLY A 200 22.31 -14.61 4.41
N ARG A 201 23.07 -15.43 5.15
CA ARG A 201 24.05 -14.94 6.13
C ARG A 201 25.34 -15.74 6.13
N ILE A 202 26.46 -15.06 6.31
CA ILE A 202 27.72 -15.67 6.74
C ILE A 202 27.90 -15.38 8.24
N ILE A 203 28.13 -16.38 9.07
CA ILE A 203 28.12 -16.24 10.52
C ILE A 203 29.47 -16.65 11.11
N ALA A 204 30.13 -15.70 11.78
CA ALA A 204 31.28 -15.96 12.64
C ALA A 204 30.81 -16.60 13.95
N ARG A 205 31.39 -17.76 14.29
CA ARG A 205 31.04 -18.57 15.46
C ARG A 205 32.26 -18.79 16.35
N PRO A 206 32.76 -17.73 17.01
CA PRO A 206 33.89 -17.87 17.92
C PRO A 206 33.53 -18.75 19.13
N PHE A 207 34.52 -19.49 19.61
CA PHE A 207 34.41 -20.31 20.81
C PHE A 207 35.69 -20.25 21.65
N VAL A 208 35.55 -20.62 22.92
CA VAL A 208 36.64 -20.70 23.91
C VAL A 208 36.54 -22.01 24.68
N GLY A 209 37.56 -22.32 25.46
CA GLY A 209 37.58 -23.47 26.37
C GLY A 209 38.71 -24.42 26.03
N THR A 210 38.60 -25.66 26.49
CA THR A 210 39.62 -26.70 26.29
C THR A 210 38.96 -27.98 25.79
N SER A 211 39.76 -28.94 25.32
CA SER A 211 39.29 -30.26 24.88
C SER A 211 38.22 -30.85 25.81
N GLY A 212 37.09 -31.26 25.22
CA GLY A 212 35.92 -31.78 25.94
C GLY A 212 35.03 -30.72 26.63
N ASN A 213 35.40 -29.44 26.63
CA ASN A 213 34.63 -28.36 27.27
C ASN A 213 34.73 -27.03 26.50
N PHE A 214 34.40 -27.07 25.20
CA PHE A 214 34.31 -25.86 24.37
C PHE A 214 32.95 -25.18 24.52
N THR A 215 32.96 -23.84 24.53
CA THR A 215 31.75 -23.01 24.65
C THR A 215 31.78 -21.88 23.63
N ARG A 216 30.69 -21.71 22.88
CA ARG A 216 30.51 -20.57 21.96
C ARG A 216 30.43 -19.27 22.74
N THR A 217 31.07 -18.22 22.24
CA THR A 217 31.05 -16.91 22.90
C THR A 217 29.90 -16.02 22.39
N SER A 218 29.68 -14.92 23.09
CA SER A 218 28.76 -13.86 22.66
C SER A 218 29.31 -13.02 21.49
N ASN A 219 30.57 -13.24 21.08
CA ASN A 219 31.22 -12.52 19.97
C ASN A 219 30.78 -13.04 18.59
N ARG A 220 29.62 -13.70 18.51
CA ARG A 220 28.96 -14.04 17.26
C ARG A 220 28.76 -12.77 16.42
N HIS A 221 29.09 -12.85 15.13
CA HIS A 221 28.80 -11.78 14.18
C HIS A 221 28.22 -12.34 12.89
N ASP A 222 27.17 -11.69 12.39
CA ASP A 222 26.43 -12.14 11.21
C ASP A 222 26.63 -11.11 10.08
N PHE A 223 27.02 -11.60 8.91
CA PHE A 223 27.24 -10.83 7.68
C PHE A 223 26.11 -11.17 6.70
N ALA A 224 25.04 -10.40 6.78
CA ALA A 224 23.86 -10.57 5.93
C ALA A 224 24.14 -10.16 4.48
N VAL A 225 23.41 -10.77 3.55
CA VAL A 225 23.36 -10.34 2.16
C VAL A 225 22.61 -9.01 2.05
N GLU A 226 23.06 -8.12 1.17
CA GLU A 226 22.35 -6.88 0.86
C GLU A 226 21.19 -7.16 -0.10
N ALA A 227 20.10 -6.39 0.03
CA ALA A 227 19.00 -6.45 -0.92
C ALA A 227 19.53 -6.21 -2.36
N PRO A 228 19.06 -6.95 -3.37
CA PRO A 228 19.61 -6.93 -4.73
C PRO A 228 19.31 -5.63 -5.50
N SER A 229 18.36 -4.82 -5.04
CA SER A 229 17.97 -3.55 -5.67
C SER A 229 17.64 -2.50 -4.61
N SER A 230 17.30 -1.28 -5.06
CA SER A 230 16.98 -0.17 -4.15
C SER A 230 15.71 -0.47 -3.36
N THR A 231 15.78 -0.32 -2.04
CA THR A 231 14.65 -0.50 -1.13
C THR A 231 13.94 0.83 -0.87
N MET A 232 12.76 0.79 -0.24
CA MET A 232 12.09 2.01 0.23
C MET A 232 12.98 2.84 1.16
N MET A 233 13.86 2.20 1.95
CA MET A 233 14.78 2.92 2.84
C MET A 233 15.79 3.73 2.05
N ASP A 234 16.35 3.18 0.96
CA ASP A 234 17.28 3.92 0.09
C ASP A 234 16.61 5.14 -0.52
N VAL A 235 15.37 4.97 -0.99
CA VAL A 235 14.57 6.06 -1.59
C VAL A 235 14.32 7.16 -0.55
N LEU A 236 13.83 6.80 0.64
CA LEU A 236 13.52 7.76 1.70
C LEU A 236 14.79 8.49 2.19
N LYS A 237 15.87 7.76 2.46
CA LYS A 237 17.16 8.33 2.87
C LYS A 237 17.72 9.27 1.79
N GLY A 238 17.61 8.89 0.52
CA GLY A 238 18.03 9.72 -0.62
C GLY A 238 17.28 11.04 -0.73
N GLN A 239 16.05 11.12 -0.20
CA GLN A 239 15.22 12.32 -0.14
C GLN A 239 15.38 13.10 1.19
N GLY A 240 16.30 12.67 2.06
CA GLY A 240 16.60 13.36 3.32
C GLY A 240 15.66 13.04 4.48
N PHE A 241 14.86 11.97 4.38
CA PHE A 241 14.06 11.48 5.50
C PHE A 241 14.91 10.70 6.50
N ASP A 242 14.51 10.74 7.77
CA ASP A 242 15.02 9.85 8.80
C ASP A 242 14.54 8.42 8.52
N VAL A 243 15.46 7.45 8.57
CA VAL A 243 15.14 6.02 8.43
C VAL A 243 15.74 5.28 9.60
N ILE A 244 14.89 5.01 10.59
CA ILE A 244 15.26 4.56 11.93
C ILE A 244 14.92 3.08 12.05
N SER A 245 15.91 2.26 12.35
CA SER A 245 15.69 0.83 12.63
C SER A 245 15.52 0.59 14.13
N VAL A 246 14.60 -0.32 14.48
CA VAL A 246 14.45 -0.90 15.82
C VAL A 246 14.49 -2.42 15.73
N GLY A 247 15.28 -3.06 16.59
CA GLY A 247 15.43 -4.52 16.62
C GLY A 247 16.33 -5.04 15.50
N LYS A 248 15.90 -6.12 14.83
CA LYS A 248 16.71 -6.86 13.84
C LYS A 248 16.70 -6.26 12.44
N ILE A 249 15.85 -5.27 12.18
CA ILE A 249 15.69 -4.64 10.86
C ILE A 249 17.03 -4.20 10.26
N TYR A 250 17.91 -3.54 11.01
CA TYR A 250 19.21 -3.10 10.47
C TYR A 250 20.02 -4.28 9.91
N ASP A 251 20.04 -5.41 10.63
CA ASP A 251 20.85 -6.57 10.27
C ASP A 251 20.24 -7.33 9.08
N LEU A 252 18.89 -7.38 8.97
CA LEU A 252 18.17 -8.00 7.83
C LEU A 252 18.43 -7.30 6.48
N PHE A 253 18.86 -6.04 6.52
CA PHE A 253 19.24 -5.27 5.33
C PHE A 253 20.74 -4.95 5.27
N ALA A 254 21.57 -5.60 6.10
CA ALA A 254 23.02 -5.33 6.18
C ALA A 254 23.37 -3.84 6.38
N GLY A 255 22.50 -3.07 7.04
CA GLY A 255 22.64 -1.64 7.29
C GLY A 255 22.27 -0.72 6.13
N ARG A 256 21.85 -1.27 4.98
CA ARG A 256 21.45 -0.53 3.79
C ARG A 256 20.25 0.37 4.07
N GLY A 257 20.31 1.62 3.60
CA GLY A 257 19.19 2.57 3.66
C GLY A 257 18.89 3.21 5.03
N PHE A 258 19.56 2.82 6.12
CA PHE A 258 19.28 3.39 7.45
C PHE A 258 20.09 4.67 7.75
N THR A 259 19.48 5.58 8.51
CA THR A 259 20.14 6.75 9.12
C THR A 259 20.46 6.50 10.59
N GLU A 260 19.70 5.63 11.26
CA GLU A 260 19.91 5.32 12.68
C GLU A 260 19.69 3.82 13.00
N LYS A 261 20.52 3.27 13.90
CA LYS A 261 20.49 1.87 14.36
C LYS A 261 20.13 1.78 15.85
N ASN A 262 19.04 1.07 16.18
CA ASN A 262 18.63 0.78 17.57
C ASN A 262 18.41 -0.73 17.78
N PRO A 263 19.45 -1.52 18.11
CA PRO A 263 19.30 -2.95 18.39
C PRO A 263 18.55 -3.19 19.70
N THR A 264 17.84 -4.31 19.81
CA THR A 264 17.10 -4.71 21.01
C THR A 264 17.34 -6.19 21.34
N LYS A 265 17.12 -6.57 22.60
CA LYS A 265 17.29 -7.95 23.09
C LYS A 265 16.03 -8.81 23.00
N GLY A 266 14.87 -8.20 22.73
CA GLY A 266 13.57 -8.86 22.64
C GLY A 266 12.44 -7.86 22.46
N ASN A 267 11.20 -8.35 22.49
CA ASN A 267 9.98 -7.61 22.19
C ASN A 267 9.73 -6.47 23.18
N SER A 268 9.87 -6.70 24.49
CA SER A 268 9.63 -5.65 25.50
C SER A 268 10.54 -4.43 25.32
N GLU A 269 11.82 -4.65 24.97
CA GLU A 269 12.75 -3.55 24.67
C GLU A 269 12.43 -2.88 23.33
N GLY A 270 12.02 -3.65 22.31
CA GLY A 270 11.50 -3.13 21.03
C GLY A 270 10.31 -2.20 21.21
N ILE A 271 9.30 -2.64 21.97
CA ILE A 271 8.11 -1.88 22.32
C ILE A 271 8.49 -0.61 23.08
N ALA A 272 9.37 -0.70 24.07
CA ALA A 272 9.84 0.46 24.82
C ALA A 272 10.53 1.49 23.90
N LYS A 273 11.34 1.04 22.93
CA LYS A 273 11.95 1.92 21.93
C LYS A 273 10.93 2.56 21.00
N ILE A 274 9.95 1.81 20.50
CA ILE A 274 8.86 2.38 19.68
C ILE A 274 8.15 3.50 20.46
N LYS A 275 7.83 3.28 21.74
CA LYS A 275 7.21 4.27 22.62
C LYS A 275 8.12 5.49 22.89
N GLU A 276 9.44 5.28 22.98
CA GLU A 276 10.40 6.39 23.05
C GLU A 276 10.33 7.28 21.80
N TYR A 277 10.29 6.70 20.61
CA TYR A 277 10.23 7.44 19.34
C TYR A 277 8.90 8.14 19.08
N LEU A 278 7.79 7.65 19.64
CA LEU A 278 6.51 8.38 19.61
C LEU A 278 6.65 9.79 20.21
N ASN A 279 7.52 9.95 21.21
CA ASN A 279 7.80 11.23 21.88
C ASN A 279 8.91 12.06 21.22
N LYS A 280 9.69 11.48 20.30
CA LYS A 280 10.73 12.19 19.55
C LYS A 280 10.18 12.90 18.31
N ASN A 281 10.83 13.99 17.92
CA ASN A 281 10.58 14.63 16.64
C ASN A 281 11.55 14.07 15.60
N PHE A 282 11.01 13.49 14.55
CA PHE A 282 11.73 13.09 13.33
C PHE A 282 10.76 13.23 12.15
N THR A 283 11.26 13.18 10.93
CA THR A 283 10.42 13.15 9.72
C THR A 283 10.89 12.01 8.84
N GLY A 284 10.08 10.97 8.70
CA GLY A 284 10.46 9.76 7.97
C GLY A 284 9.87 8.48 8.54
N LEU A 285 10.65 7.41 8.46
CA LEU A 285 10.23 6.04 8.76
C LEU A 285 10.93 5.53 10.03
N LEU A 286 10.15 5.01 10.97
CA LEU A 286 10.60 4.06 11.97
C LEU A 286 10.17 2.67 11.55
N PHE A 287 11.13 1.77 11.34
CA PHE A 287 10.91 0.39 10.93
C PHE A 287 11.39 -0.54 12.05
N ALA A 288 10.44 -1.20 12.72
CA ALA A 288 10.68 -2.08 13.85
C ALA A 288 10.36 -3.54 13.54
N ASN A 289 11.19 -4.45 14.03
CA ASN A 289 10.91 -5.88 14.07
C ASN A 289 10.85 -6.38 15.52
N LEU A 290 9.76 -7.05 15.88
CA LEU A 290 9.53 -7.72 17.17
C LEU A 290 9.74 -9.24 17.00
N VAL A 291 10.99 -9.68 17.14
CA VAL A 291 11.47 -11.01 16.73
C VAL A 291 11.12 -12.17 17.68
N ASP A 292 10.68 -11.90 18.92
CA ASP A 292 10.50 -12.99 19.90
C ASP A 292 9.37 -13.94 19.51
N PHE A 293 8.37 -13.42 18.79
CA PHE A 293 7.27 -14.18 18.18
C PHE A 293 7.80 -15.40 17.40
N ASP A 294 8.75 -15.18 16.51
CA ASP A 294 9.42 -16.21 15.73
C ASP A 294 10.40 -17.04 16.57
N MET A 295 11.40 -16.37 17.16
CA MET A 295 12.60 -17.02 17.71
C MET A 295 12.37 -17.75 19.04
N LEU A 296 11.45 -17.25 19.87
CA LEU A 296 11.16 -17.81 21.20
C LEU A 296 9.92 -18.69 21.20
N TYR A 297 8.98 -18.49 20.28
CA TYR A 297 7.67 -19.15 20.33
C TYR A 297 7.32 -19.95 19.09
N GLY A 298 7.39 -19.37 17.88
CA GLY A 298 7.13 -20.04 16.60
C GLY A 298 8.01 -21.27 16.40
N HIS A 299 9.32 -21.09 16.23
CA HIS A 299 10.28 -22.18 16.04
C HIS A 299 10.35 -23.20 17.20
N ARG A 300 9.78 -22.86 18.37
CA ARG A 300 9.75 -23.71 19.56
C ARG A 300 8.40 -24.37 19.80
N ASN A 301 7.44 -24.18 18.90
CA ASN A 301 6.08 -24.70 18.98
C ASN A 301 5.44 -24.43 20.34
N ASN A 302 5.60 -23.20 20.83
CA ASN A 302 5.11 -22.76 22.14
C ASN A 302 3.93 -21.79 21.97
N ILE A 303 2.73 -22.36 21.86
CA ILE A 303 1.48 -21.63 21.61
C ILE A 303 1.19 -20.64 22.74
N GLU A 304 1.29 -21.08 23.99
CA GLU A 304 0.98 -20.28 25.19
C GLU A 304 1.94 -19.09 25.32
N GLY A 305 3.23 -19.31 25.07
CA GLY A 305 4.22 -18.24 25.08
C GLY A 305 3.98 -17.21 23.98
N TYR A 306 3.60 -17.66 22.78
CA TYR A 306 3.24 -16.77 21.67
C TYR A 306 2.01 -15.93 22.05
N ASN A 307 0.99 -16.57 22.63
CA ASN A 307 -0.24 -15.91 23.05
C ASN A 307 0.01 -14.80 24.08
N GLU A 308 0.79 -15.08 25.13
CA GLU A 308 1.12 -14.08 26.15
C GLU A 308 1.97 -12.93 25.57
N ALA A 309 2.91 -13.22 24.67
CA ALA A 309 3.67 -12.18 23.98
C ALA A 309 2.77 -11.29 23.09
N LEU A 310 1.74 -11.86 22.46
CA LEU A 310 0.79 -11.12 21.64
C LEU A 310 -0.11 -10.23 22.50
N HIS A 311 -0.48 -10.67 23.72
CA HIS A 311 -1.19 -9.85 24.70
C HIS A 311 -0.33 -8.69 25.20
N GLU A 312 0.96 -8.92 25.48
CA GLU A 312 1.90 -7.85 25.83
C GLU A 312 1.96 -6.77 24.73
N PHE A 313 1.99 -7.19 23.46
CA PHE A 313 1.93 -6.27 22.34
C PHE A 313 0.58 -5.55 22.22
N ASP A 314 -0.56 -6.24 22.38
CA ASP A 314 -1.89 -5.63 22.32
C ASP A 314 -2.07 -4.54 23.39
N ASP A 315 -1.60 -4.78 24.61
CA ASP A 315 -1.61 -3.78 25.69
C ASP A 315 -0.78 -2.55 25.31
N ALA A 316 0.43 -2.78 24.80
CA ALA A 316 1.30 -1.70 24.33
C ALA A 316 0.72 -0.94 23.12
N LEU A 317 0.00 -1.63 22.24
CA LEU A 317 -0.68 -1.04 21.09
C LEU A 317 -1.72 -0.02 21.54
N GLY A 318 -2.46 -0.27 22.62
CA GLY A 318 -3.37 0.72 23.21
C GLY A 318 -2.66 2.03 23.57
N GLU A 319 -1.47 1.95 24.18
CA GLU A 319 -0.65 3.12 24.50
C GLU A 319 -0.10 3.81 23.24
N ILE A 320 0.36 3.04 22.25
CA ILE A 320 0.84 3.55 20.96
C ILE A 320 -0.27 4.36 20.29
N LEU A 321 -1.46 3.79 20.12
CA LEU A 321 -2.61 4.42 19.45
C LEU A 321 -3.00 5.74 20.13
N SER A 322 -3.00 5.78 21.47
CA SER A 322 -3.34 6.99 22.23
C SER A 322 -2.31 8.12 22.03
N SER A 323 -1.03 7.76 21.84
CA SER A 323 0.11 8.68 21.74
C SER A 323 0.38 9.20 20.32
N MET A 324 -0.27 8.64 19.29
CA MET A 324 -0.10 9.08 17.91
C MET A 324 -0.55 10.53 17.69
N LYS A 325 0.15 11.24 16.81
CA LYS A 325 -0.17 12.60 16.34
C LYS A 325 -1.06 12.54 15.10
N GLU A 326 -1.64 13.69 14.72
CA GLU A 326 -2.51 13.80 13.53
C GLU A 326 -1.82 13.46 12.20
N ASP A 327 -0.51 13.70 12.14
CA ASP A 327 0.34 13.47 10.98
C ASP A 327 1.15 12.17 11.07
N ASP A 328 0.82 11.28 12.01
CA ASP A 328 1.43 9.95 12.08
C ASP A 328 0.61 8.91 11.29
N LEU A 329 1.33 7.92 10.75
CA LEU A 329 0.74 6.69 10.23
C LEU A 329 1.38 5.50 10.95
N LEU A 330 0.58 4.52 11.34
CA LEU A 330 0.97 3.25 11.92
C LEU A 330 0.60 2.14 10.94
N ILE A 331 1.55 1.27 10.65
CA ILE A 331 1.36 0.05 9.85
C ILE A 331 1.86 -1.11 10.70
N ILE A 332 1.01 -2.12 10.91
CA ILE A 332 1.34 -3.36 11.59
C ILE A 332 1.14 -4.51 10.60
N THR A 333 2.14 -5.38 10.51
CA THR A 333 2.09 -6.56 9.63
C THR A 333 3.05 -7.65 10.14
N ALA A 334 3.23 -8.71 9.36
CA ALA A 334 4.25 -9.73 9.56
C ALA A 334 5.01 -9.95 8.23
N ASP A 335 6.03 -10.78 8.25
CA ASP A 335 6.90 -11.09 7.11
C ASP A 335 6.78 -12.54 6.63
N HIS A 336 6.19 -13.43 7.42
CA HIS A 336 5.81 -14.81 7.07
C HIS A 336 4.91 -15.39 8.19
N GLY A 337 4.62 -16.70 8.13
CA GLY A 337 4.07 -17.47 9.25
C GLY A 337 5.13 -18.28 9.97
N CYS A 338 4.83 -18.73 11.19
CA CYS A 338 5.52 -19.85 11.84
C CYS A 338 4.55 -20.53 12.80
N ASP A 339 3.73 -21.44 12.27
CA ASP A 339 2.60 -22.03 12.99
C ASP A 339 3.10 -22.98 14.11
N PRO A 340 2.95 -22.58 15.39
CA PRO A 340 3.44 -23.36 16.53
C PRO A 340 2.60 -24.62 16.83
N SER A 341 1.52 -24.87 16.08
CA SER A 341 0.67 -26.06 16.23
C SER A 341 1.04 -27.21 15.30
N THR A 342 2.04 -27.03 14.44
CA THR A 342 2.53 -28.07 13.51
C THR A 342 3.73 -28.83 14.09
N GLU A 343 4.08 -29.99 13.49
CA GLU A 343 5.31 -30.71 13.85
C GLU A 343 6.57 -30.01 13.31
N SER A 344 6.41 -29.09 12.35
CA SER A 344 7.52 -28.31 11.78
C SER A 344 8.12 -27.39 12.83
N THR A 345 9.42 -27.17 12.75
CA THR A 345 10.12 -26.10 13.49
C THR A 345 10.69 -25.06 12.52
N ASP A 346 10.22 -25.07 11.27
CA ASP A 346 10.59 -24.11 10.21
C ASP A 346 9.47 -23.06 10.05
N HIS A 347 9.73 -22.02 9.27
CA HIS A 347 8.72 -21.04 8.89
C HIS A 347 7.60 -21.70 8.06
N SER A 348 6.39 -21.14 8.14
CA SER A 348 5.22 -21.54 7.35
C SER A 348 4.87 -20.50 6.29
N ARG A 349 4.63 -20.96 5.06
CA ARG A 349 4.18 -20.11 3.94
C ARG A 349 2.71 -19.69 4.13
N GLU A 350 2.51 -18.58 4.82
CA GLU A 350 1.20 -18.01 5.14
C GLU A 350 0.98 -16.63 4.52
N GLN A 351 -0.28 -16.22 4.44
CA GLN A 351 -0.62 -14.80 4.30
C GLN A 351 -0.33 -14.07 5.62
N VAL A 352 -0.08 -12.77 5.56
CA VAL A 352 0.18 -11.94 6.75
C VAL A 352 -0.88 -10.84 6.89
N PRO A 353 -1.24 -10.43 8.11
CA PRO A 353 -2.17 -9.32 8.31
C PRO A 353 -1.53 -8.00 7.85
N VAL A 354 -2.33 -7.05 7.39
CA VAL A 354 -1.91 -5.66 7.20
C VAL A 354 -2.93 -4.74 7.85
N LEU A 355 -2.50 -4.00 8.87
CA LEU A 355 -3.35 -3.13 9.68
C LEU A 355 -2.78 -1.71 9.65
N ILE A 356 -3.54 -0.76 9.14
CA ILE A 356 -3.10 0.61 8.88
C ILE A 356 -4.00 1.59 9.62
N TYR A 357 -3.41 2.46 10.43
CA TYR A 357 -4.13 3.47 11.17
C TYR A 357 -3.40 4.82 11.17
N GLY A 358 -4.16 5.90 11.12
CA GLY A 358 -3.66 7.23 11.46
C GLY A 358 -4.84 8.18 11.70
N LYS A 359 -4.68 9.09 12.68
CA LYS A 359 -5.78 9.98 13.11
C LYS A 359 -6.33 10.83 11.96
N GLY A 360 -5.44 11.37 11.12
CA GLY A 360 -5.79 12.14 9.92
C GLY A 360 -6.16 11.29 8.68
N TYR A 361 -6.21 9.96 8.78
CA TYR A 361 -6.38 9.03 7.65
C TYR A 361 -7.62 8.14 7.80
N SER A 362 -8.67 8.67 8.42
CA SER A 362 -9.79 7.91 8.98
C SER A 362 -10.94 7.66 8.00
N LYS A 363 -10.86 6.55 7.27
CA LYS A 363 -12.04 5.75 6.88
C LYS A 363 -11.67 4.26 7.02
N PRO A 364 -12.26 3.54 8.00
CA PRO A 364 -12.07 2.10 8.08
C PRO A 364 -12.50 1.43 6.79
N HIS A 365 -11.64 0.57 6.25
CA HIS A 365 -11.89 -0.10 4.98
C HIS A 365 -11.21 -1.46 4.98
N ASN A 366 -11.99 -2.51 4.74
CA ASN A 366 -11.45 -3.82 4.44
C ASN A 366 -10.93 -3.82 3.00
N ILE A 367 -9.62 -3.97 2.82
CA ILE A 367 -8.97 -4.02 1.50
C ILE A 367 -8.93 -5.43 0.91
N GLY A 368 -9.48 -6.42 1.62
CA GLY A 368 -9.50 -7.81 1.21
C GLY A 368 -8.10 -8.43 1.22
N SER A 369 -7.82 -9.26 0.22
CA SER A 369 -6.52 -9.90 0.02
C SER A 369 -5.72 -9.17 -1.06
N ILE A 370 -4.50 -8.78 -0.73
CA ILE A 370 -3.56 -8.10 -1.63
C ILE A 370 -2.43 -9.06 -2.01
N LEU A 371 -2.02 -9.04 -3.27
CA LEU A 371 -0.80 -9.71 -3.71
C LEU A 371 0.39 -8.76 -3.50
N GLY A 372 1.44 -9.27 -2.84
CA GLY A 372 2.70 -8.60 -2.61
C GLY A 372 2.76 -7.85 -1.28
N PHE A 373 3.78 -8.14 -0.47
CA PHE A 373 4.15 -7.35 0.70
C PHE A 373 4.67 -5.96 0.33
N SER A 374 5.08 -5.78 -0.93
CA SER A 374 5.47 -4.49 -1.51
C SER A 374 4.40 -3.41 -1.39
N TYR A 375 3.14 -3.79 -1.16
CA TYR A 375 2.07 -2.86 -0.79
C TYR A 375 2.44 -1.98 0.42
N VAL A 376 3.12 -2.53 1.42
CA VAL A 376 3.60 -1.77 2.60
C VAL A 376 4.58 -0.69 2.19
N SER A 377 5.55 -1.02 1.33
CA SER A 377 6.50 -0.04 0.81
C SER A 377 5.80 1.07 0.03
N GLN A 378 4.79 0.72 -0.79
CA GLN A 378 4.03 1.67 -1.57
C GLN A 378 3.25 2.63 -0.68
N VAL A 379 2.52 2.11 0.32
CA VAL A 379 1.79 2.93 1.30
C VAL A 379 2.74 3.84 2.07
N THR A 380 3.88 3.31 2.52
CA THR A 380 4.89 4.07 3.31
C THR A 380 5.49 5.22 2.51
N VAL A 381 5.95 4.95 1.29
CA VAL A 381 6.53 5.97 0.41
C VAL A 381 5.47 7.00 0.01
N ASN A 382 4.25 6.58 -0.35
CA ASN A 382 3.17 7.51 -0.67
C ASN A 382 2.74 8.35 0.54
N ALA A 383 2.78 7.79 1.75
CA ALA A 383 2.47 8.52 2.96
C ALA A 383 3.50 9.62 3.23
N LEU A 384 4.81 9.35 3.06
CA LEU A 384 5.87 10.31 3.37
C LEU A 384 6.18 11.29 2.22
N MET A 385 6.28 10.78 1.00
CA MET A 385 6.70 11.53 -0.19
C MET A 385 5.55 11.94 -1.09
N GLY A 386 4.43 11.23 -1.03
CA GLY A 386 3.29 11.53 -1.89
C GLY A 386 2.77 12.92 -1.57
N SER A 387 2.73 13.82 -2.54
CA SER A 387 2.08 15.12 -2.38
C SER A 387 0.69 14.90 -1.79
N ARG A 388 0.37 15.53 -0.64
CA ARG A 388 -1.04 15.66 -0.24
C ARG A 388 -1.70 16.32 -1.44
N TYR A 389 -2.48 15.57 -2.20
CA TYR A 389 -3.61 16.15 -2.87
C TYR A 389 -4.57 16.53 -1.73
N GLU A 390 -4.24 17.61 -0.99
CA GLU A 390 -5.27 18.48 -0.50
C GLU A 390 -5.91 18.99 -1.77
N LYS A 391 -6.91 18.27 -2.24
CA LYS A 391 -7.73 18.70 -3.34
C LYS A 391 -8.52 19.87 -2.81
N ARG A 392 -7.87 21.04 -2.79
CA ARG A 392 -8.53 22.33 -2.76
C ARG A 392 -9.18 22.42 -4.12
N PHE A 393 -10.36 21.82 -4.22
CA PHE A 393 -11.28 22.27 -5.24
C PHE A 393 -11.35 23.79 -5.06
N PRO A 394 -11.13 24.58 -6.13
CA PRO A 394 -11.40 26.00 -6.04
C PRO A 394 -12.79 26.18 -5.44
N VAL A 395 -12.95 27.25 -4.63
CA VAL A 395 -14.21 27.54 -3.93
C VAL A 395 -15.39 27.28 -4.86
N ARG A 396 -16.42 26.59 -4.36
CA ARG A 396 -17.68 26.25 -5.06
C ARG A 396 -18.49 27.50 -5.45
N ASP A 397 -17.85 28.52 -5.98
CA ASP A 397 -18.55 29.64 -6.59
C ASP A 397 -18.93 29.22 -8.00
N LEU A 398 -20.20 28.84 -8.13
CA LEU A 398 -20.80 28.44 -9.40
C LEU A 398 -21.24 29.65 -10.23
N SER A 399 -21.11 30.86 -9.68
CA SER A 399 -21.46 32.13 -10.32
C SER A 399 -20.39 32.56 -11.33
N PRO A 400 -20.74 33.31 -12.38
CA PRO A 400 -19.76 33.98 -13.23
C PRO A 400 -18.87 34.92 -12.40
N SER A 401 -17.60 35.07 -12.77
CA SER A 401 -16.72 36.07 -12.14
C SER A 401 -17.08 37.50 -12.54
N ASP A 402 -17.73 37.68 -13.69
CA ASP A 402 -18.29 38.94 -14.18
C ASP A 402 -19.58 38.65 -14.97
N PRO A 403 -20.78 38.91 -14.42
CA PRO A 403 -22.05 38.65 -15.10
C PRO A 403 -22.24 39.40 -16.44
N ASP A 404 -21.52 40.51 -16.64
CA ASP A 404 -21.61 41.29 -17.87
C ASP A 404 -20.74 40.68 -18.99
N ASP A 405 -19.72 39.89 -18.64
CA ASP A 405 -18.84 39.20 -19.57
C ASP A 405 -19.26 37.74 -19.78
N VAL A 406 -19.74 37.45 -20.99
CA VAL A 406 -20.18 36.12 -21.43
C VAL A 406 -19.08 35.07 -21.25
N MET A 407 -17.80 35.43 -21.41
CA MET A 407 -16.71 34.46 -21.31
C MET A 407 -16.61 33.83 -19.92
N THR A 408 -17.03 34.52 -18.87
CA THR A 408 -16.99 34.01 -17.49
C THR A 408 -18.02 32.91 -17.21
N TYR A 409 -18.97 32.71 -18.14
CA TYR A 409 -19.92 31.60 -18.14
C TYR A 409 -19.43 30.39 -18.95
N VAL A 410 -18.33 30.52 -19.71
CA VAL A 410 -17.93 29.55 -20.72
C VAL A 410 -17.08 28.42 -20.15
N ASP A 411 -17.38 27.19 -20.54
CA ASP A 411 -16.48 26.04 -20.48
C ASP A 411 -15.84 25.85 -21.86
N LEU A 412 -14.55 26.17 -21.99
CA LEU A 412 -13.83 25.94 -23.24
C LEU A 412 -13.59 24.45 -23.43
N THR A 413 -14.04 23.91 -24.56
CA THR A 413 -14.11 22.45 -24.76
C THR A 413 -13.25 22.01 -25.94
N ASN A 414 -12.42 20.99 -25.73
CA ASN A 414 -11.78 20.24 -26.81
C ASN A 414 -11.92 18.73 -26.54
N LEU A 415 -12.93 18.10 -27.13
CA LEU A 415 -13.18 16.65 -27.03
C LEU A 415 -12.92 15.93 -28.36
N LYS A 416 -12.13 16.53 -29.25
CA LYS A 416 -11.81 15.90 -30.54
C LYS A 416 -11.02 14.63 -30.29
N VAL A 417 -11.36 13.55 -31.01
CA VAL A 417 -10.63 12.27 -30.94
C VAL A 417 -9.17 12.38 -31.41
N THR A 418 -8.82 13.49 -32.09
CA THR A 418 -7.47 13.82 -32.54
C THR A 418 -6.76 14.83 -31.64
N ALA A 419 -7.32 15.18 -30.48
CA ALA A 419 -6.70 16.15 -29.58
C ALA A 419 -5.35 15.63 -29.05
N THR A 420 -4.33 16.47 -29.14
CA THR A 420 -2.98 16.20 -28.62
C THR A 420 -2.74 16.94 -27.30
N GLU A 421 -1.67 16.57 -26.58
CA GLU A 421 -1.27 17.28 -25.36
C GLU A 421 -1.04 18.79 -25.60
N ASP A 422 -0.43 19.16 -26.74
CA ASP A 422 -0.21 20.55 -27.12
C ASP A 422 -1.52 21.31 -27.36
N ASP A 423 -2.54 20.65 -27.93
CA ASP A 423 -3.87 21.23 -28.07
C ASP A 423 -4.52 21.49 -26.71
N ILE A 424 -4.34 20.56 -25.75
CA ILE A 424 -4.86 20.71 -24.39
C ILE A 424 -4.15 21.86 -23.66
N ARG A 425 -2.83 21.97 -23.82
CA ARG A 425 -2.04 23.07 -23.26
C ARG A 425 -2.53 24.43 -23.78
N SER A 426 -2.65 24.55 -25.10
CA SER A 426 -3.15 25.76 -25.76
C SER A 426 -4.58 26.12 -25.32
N LEU A 427 -5.44 25.12 -25.10
CA LEU A 427 -6.78 25.33 -24.57
C LEU A 427 -6.76 25.92 -23.16
N ILE A 428 -5.90 25.39 -22.27
CA ILE A 428 -5.76 25.87 -20.90
C ILE A 428 -5.24 27.31 -20.87
N ASP A 429 -4.21 27.61 -21.66
CA ASP A 429 -3.64 28.97 -21.73
C ASP A 429 -4.69 30.00 -22.20
N ARG A 430 -5.46 29.64 -23.24
CA ARG A 430 -6.57 30.48 -23.73
C ARG A 430 -7.67 30.65 -22.69
N ALA A 431 -8.01 29.59 -21.97
CA ALA A 431 -9.03 29.62 -20.93
C ALA A 431 -8.64 30.57 -19.78
N ILE A 432 -7.37 30.51 -19.35
CA ILE A 432 -6.84 31.41 -18.31
C ILE A 432 -6.85 32.85 -18.81
N ALA A 433 -6.34 33.10 -20.03
CA ALA A 433 -6.29 34.44 -20.61
C ALA A 433 -7.69 35.06 -20.78
N SER A 434 -8.68 34.24 -21.12
CA SER A 434 -10.07 34.68 -21.37
C SER A 434 -10.95 34.60 -20.12
N LYS A 435 -10.39 34.25 -18.95
CA LYS A 435 -11.09 34.10 -17.67
C LYS A 435 -12.34 33.22 -17.76
N THR A 436 -12.28 32.18 -18.58
CA THR A 436 -13.37 31.23 -18.72
C THR A 436 -13.51 30.40 -17.46
N LYS A 437 -14.66 29.75 -17.29
CA LYS A 437 -14.94 29.07 -16.03
C LYS A 437 -14.20 27.75 -15.86
N SER A 438 -14.15 26.93 -16.90
CA SER A 438 -13.39 25.68 -16.88
C SER A 438 -12.94 25.28 -18.28
N VAL A 439 -12.10 24.26 -18.37
CA VAL A 439 -11.81 23.55 -19.62
C VAL A 439 -12.41 22.15 -19.58
N CYS A 440 -13.08 21.72 -20.65
CA CYS A 440 -13.60 20.37 -20.79
C CYS A 440 -12.78 19.58 -21.83
N ILE A 441 -12.09 18.53 -21.36
CA ILE A 441 -11.05 17.82 -22.11
C ILE A 441 -11.26 16.29 -22.07
N PRO A 442 -10.57 15.49 -22.92
CA PRO A 442 -10.68 14.04 -22.90
C PRO A 442 -10.12 13.45 -21.59
N PRO A 443 -10.72 12.38 -21.04
CA PRO A 443 -10.29 11.77 -19.77
C PRO A 443 -8.80 11.42 -19.68
N CYS A 444 -8.19 10.96 -20.77
CA CYS A 444 -6.78 10.57 -20.79
C CYS A 444 -5.80 11.73 -20.51
N TYR A 445 -6.23 12.98 -20.67
CA TYR A 445 -5.37 14.16 -20.44
C TYR A 445 -5.61 14.84 -19.09
N VAL A 446 -6.50 14.33 -18.24
CA VAL A 446 -6.91 15.02 -17.01
C VAL A 446 -5.73 15.22 -16.05
N ARG A 447 -4.90 14.19 -15.84
CA ARG A 447 -3.70 14.25 -15.00
C ARG A 447 -2.72 15.30 -15.51
N PHE A 448 -2.37 15.22 -16.80
CA PHE A 448 -1.54 16.20 -17.47
C PHE A 448 -2.08 17.63 -17.31
N ALA A 449 -3.36 17.85 -17.63
CA ALA A 449 -3.98 19.17 -17.60
C ALA A 449 -4.03 19.75 -16.20
N SER A 450 -4.35 18.93 -15.20
CA SER A 450 -4.35 19.34 -13.80
C SER A 450 -2.96 19.75 -13.33
N ASP A 451 -1.93 18.96 -13.68
CA ASP A 451 -0.54 19.23 -13.31
C ASP A 451 -0.01 20.49 -14.03
N TYR A 452 -0.42 20.70 -15.28
CA TYR A 452 -0.08 21.89 -16.06
C TYR A 452 -0.75 23.15 -15.49
N ALA A 453 -2.06 23.10 -15.23
CA ALA A 453 -2.83 24.24 -14.76
C ALA A 453 -2.48 24.66 -13.32
N LYS A 454 -1.99 23.73 -12.48
CA LYS A 454 -1.60 23.98 -11.07
C LYS A 454 -2.68 24.73 -10.27
N GLY A 455 -3.95 24.42 -10.52
CA GLY A 455 -5.11 25.03 -9.87
C GLY A 455 -5.54 26.40 -10.43
N ALA A 456 -4.86 26.95 -11.45
CA ALA A 456 -5.25 28.21 -12.08
C ALA A 456 -6.49 28.08 -12.99
N MET A 457 -6.82 26.87 -13.42
CA MET A 457 -7.98 26.58 -14.27
C MET A 457 -8.69 25.32 -13.79
N PRO A 458 -10.00 25.39 -13.50
CA PRO A 458 -10.81 24.19 -13.24
C PRO A 458 -10.80 23.23 -14.43
N ILE A 459 -10.50 21.96 -14.15
CA ILE A 459 -10.49 20.89 -15.16
C ILE A 459 -11.80 20.11 -15.10
N CYS A 460 -12.53 20.13 -16.20
CA CYS A 460 -13.71 19.32 -16.48
C CYS A 460 -13.36 18.19 -17.45
N THR A 461 -13.97 17.03 -17.27
CA THR A 461 -13.92 15.94 -18.25
C THR A 461 -15.28 15.27 -18.40
N VAL A 462 -15.38 14.33 -19.34
CA VAL A 462 -16.61 13.62 -19.67
C VAL A 462 -16.56 12.14 -19.29
N ILE A 463 -17.69 11.55 -18.91
CA ILE A 463 -17.82 10.10 -18.63
C ILE A 463 -19.03 9.51 -19.36
N GLY A 464 -18.98 8.21 -19.65
CA GLY A 464 -19.99 7.54 -20.48
C GLY A 464 -20.15 8.18 -21.85
N PHE A 465 -19.15 8.94 -22.31
CA PHE A 465 -19.27 9.85 -23.45
C PHE A 465 -18.91 9.16 -24.77
N PRO A 466 -19.55 9.52 -25.91
CA PRO A 466 -20.66 10.47 -26.04
C PRO A 466 -22.05 9.84 -25.90
N ASN A 467 -22.16 8.51 -25.88
CA ASN A 467 -23.45 7.84 -26.10
C ASN A 467 -24.22 7.47 -24.81
N GLY A 468 -23.54 7.44 -23.67
CA GLY A 468 -24.13 7.17 -22.36
C GLY A 468 -24.54 5.71 -22.11
N TYR A 469 -24.27 4.78 -23.02
CA TYR A 469 -24.75 3.39 -22.91
C TYR A 469 -23.89 2.47 -22.00
N ASN A 470 -22.86 3.02 -21.35
CA ASN A 470 -22.01 2.27 -20.42
C ASN A 470 -22.83 1.84 -19.18
N THR A 471 -22.39 0.78 -18.51
CA THR A 471 -23.01 0.37 -17.24
C THR A 471 -22.74 1.38 -16.13
N THR A 472 -23.62 1.46 -15.13
CA THR A 472 -23.46 2.35 -13.97
C THR A 472 -22.10 2.19 -13.28
N GLN A 473 -21.65 0.94 -13.07
CA GLN A 473 -20.37 0.65 -12.42
C GLN A 473 -19.18 1.21 -13.20
N VAL A 474 -19.22 1.14 -14.53
CA VAL A 474 -18.17 1.70 -15.39
C VAL A 474 -18.16 3.22 -15.26
N LYS A 475 -19.32 3.88 -15.32
CA LYS A 475 -19.41 5.34 -15.16
C LYS A 475 -18.92 5.80 -13.78
N VAL A 476 -19.26 5.08 -12.70
CA VAL A 476 -18.75 5.36 -11.35
C VAL A 476 -17.23 5.23 -11.29
N THR A 477 -16.67 4.22 -11.95
CA THR A 477 -15.22 4.00 -12.00
C THR A 477 -14.53 5.10 -12.81
N GLU A 478 -15.05 5.45 -13.98
CA GLU A 478 -14.57 6.57 -14.81
C GLU A 478 -14.61 7.90 -14.03
N ALA A 479 -15.68 8.16 -13.28
CA ALA A 479 -15.82 9.37 -12.47
C ALA A 479 -14.74 9.43 -11.38
N LYS A 480 -14.56 8.34 -10.63
CA LYS A 480 -13.55 8.25 -9.57
C LYS A 480 -12.14 8.41 -10.13
N ASP A 481 -11.83 7.70 -11.22
CA ASP A 481 -10.54 7.81 -11.89
C ASP A 481 -10.27 9.24 -12.38
N ALA A 482 -11.21 9.87 -13.08
CA ALA A 482 -11.07 11.24 -13.56
C ALA A 482 -10.81 12.23 -12.41
N ILE A 483 -11.54 12.07 -11.30
CA ILE A 483 -11.37 12.90 -10.12
C ILE A 483 -10.02 12.62 -9.47
N ASP A 484 -9.61 11.36 -9.31
CA ASP A 484 -8.30 11.02 -8.77
C ASP A 484 -7.18 11.51 -9.69
N ASN A 485 -7.46 11.66 -11.00
CA ASN A 485 -6.62 12.28 -12.02
C ASN A 485 -6.72 13.81 -12.09
N GLY A 486 -7.51 14.46 -11.23
CA GLY A 486 -7.46 15.91 -11.02
C GLY A 486 -8.66 16.69 -11.56
N ALA A 487 -9.64 16.04 -12.18
CA ALA A 487 -10.88 16.70 -12.58
C ALA A 487 -11.61 17.24 -11.34
N CYS A 488 -12.12 18.47 -11.43
CA CYS A 488 -13.01 19.07 -10.45
C CYS A 488 -14.46 19.10 -10.89
N GLU A 489 -14.73 18.83 -12.17
CA GLU A 489 -16.07 18.75 -12.72
C GLU A 489 -16.20 17.55 -13.65
N ILE A 490 -17.32 16.84 -13.57
CA ILE A 490 -17.63 15.67 -14.39
C ILE A 490 -18.89 15.94 -15.21
N ASP A 491 -18.80 15.84 -16.52
CA ASP A 491 -19.91 15.90 -17.46
C ASP A 491 -20.31 14.45 -17.84
N MET A 492 -21.34 13.90 -17.20
CA MET A 492 -21.81 12.53 -17.48
C MET A 492 -22.86 12.50 -18.58
N VAL A 493 -22.84 11.51 -19.47
CA VAL A 493 -23.98 11.24 -20.38
C VAL A 493 -24.88 10.18 -19.78
N ILE A 494 -26.18 10.47 -19.67
CA ILE A 494 -27.17 9.48 -19.20
C ILE A 494 -27.34 8.33 -20.20
N ASN A 495 -27.83 7.20 -19.74
CA ASN A 495 -28.24 6.13 -20.63
C ASN A 495 -29.53 6.49 -21.42
N VAL A 496 -29.38 7.14 -22.58
CA VAL A 496 -30.50 7.54 -23.45
C VAL A 496 -31.33 6.33 -23.92
N ALA A 497 -30.70 5.16 -24.08
CA ALA A 497 -31.43 3.94 -24.46
C ALA A 497 -32.42 3.50 -23.36
N PHE A 498 -32.11 3.73 -22.08
CA PHE A 498 -33.04 3.48 -20.99
C PHE A 498 -34.20 4.46 -20.98
N VAL A 499 -33.94 5.75 -21.28
CA VAL A 499 -35.01 6.74 -21.46
C VAL A 499 -35.99 6.29 -22.53
N LYS A 500 -35.48 5.91 -23.72
CA LYS A 500 -36.31 5.41 -24.83
C LYS A 500 -37.03 4.10 -24.54
N ALA A 501 -36.51 3.30 -23.62
CA ALA A 501 -37.15 2.07 -23.15
C ALA A 501 -38.14 2.31 -21.99
N GLY A 502 -38.35 3.55 -21.55
CA GLY A 502 -39.20 3.88 -20.39
C GLY A 502 -38.61 3.48 -19.03
N LYS A 503 -37.32 3.13 -18.99
CA LYS A 503 -36.58 2.68 -17.80
C LYS A 503 -36.07 3.87 -16.96
N MET A 504 -36.99 4.73 -16.55
CA MET A 504 -36.67 5.99 -15.88
C MET A 504 -36.04 5.78 -14.49
N ARG A 505 -36.43 4.71 -13.79
CA ARG A 505 -35.86 4.36 -12.48
C ARG A 505 -34.38 3.99 -12.61
N GLU A 506 -34.02 3.21 -13.62
CA GLU A 506 -32.64 2.82 -13.88
C GLU A 506 -31.76 4.01 -14.26
N VAL A 507 -32.33 5.01 -14.94
CA VAL A 507 -31.64 6.29 -15.19
C VAL A 507 -31.44 7.06 -13.88
N GLU A 508 -32.46 7.14 -13.01
CA GLU A 508 -32.33 7.80 -11.70
C GLU A 508 -31.30 7.14 -10.79
N ASP A 509 -31.30 5.80 -10.72
CA ASP A 509 -30.33 5.01 -9.97
C ASP A 509 -28.90 5.23 -10.51
N GLU A 510 -28.73 5.32 -11.84
CA GLU A 510 -27.45 5.65 -12.47
C GLU A 510 -26.95 7.05 -12.09
N VAL A 511 -27.79 8.08 -12.26
CA VAL A 511 -27.39 9.46 -11.96
C VAL A 511 -27.07 9.60 -10.47
N LYS A 512 -27.86 8.98 -9.58
CA LYS A 512 -27.61 8.98 -8.14
C LYS A 512 -26.27 8.33 -7.78
N ALA A 513 -25.98 7.15 -8.33
CA ALA A 513 -24.73 6.45 -8.05
C ALA A 513 -23.50 7.25 -8.50
N VAL A 514 -23.58 7.94 -9.64
CA VAL A 514 -22.51 8.82 -10.11
C VAL A 514 -22.40 10.08 -9.24
N ALA A 515 -23.53 10.69 -8.85
CA ALA A 515 -23.55 11.85 -7.97
C ALA A 515 -22.87 11.54 -6.63
N ASP A 516 -23.25 10.44 -5.98
CA ASP A 516 -22.65 9.99 -4.72
C ASP A 516 -21.13 9.81 -4.85
N ALA A 517 -20.65 9.21 -5.95
CA ALA A 517 -19.22 9.01 -6.21
C ALA A 517 -18.46 10.32 -6.46
N VAL A 518 -19.08 11.27 -7.17
CA VAL A 518 -18.51 12.59 -7.47
C VAL A 518 -18.45 13.46 -6.22
N HIS A 519 -19.52 13.45 -5.41
CA HIS A 519 -19.64 14.23 -4.19
C HIS A 519 -18.77 13.71 -3.05
N GLU A 520 -18.60 12.38 -2.93
CA GLU A 520 -17.68 11.77 -1.96
C GLU A 520 -16.28 12.40 -2.05
N LYS A 521 -15.88 12.75 -3.27
CA LYS A 521 -14.58 13.35 -3.56
C LYS A 521 -14.64 14.86 -3.68
N GLY A 522 -15.79 15.53 -3.54
CA GLY A 522 -15.92 16.98 -3.54
C GLY A 522 -16.03 17.66 -4.92
N ALA A 523 -16.17 16.90 -6.01
CA ALA A 523 -16.31 17.44 -7.37
C ALA A 523 -17.77 17.82 -7.70
N ILE A 524 -17.97 18.46 -8.86
CA ILE A 524 -19.27 18.88 -9.41
C ILE A 524 -19.73 17.91 -10.49
N LEU A 525 -21.01 17.54 -10.49
CA LEU A 525 -21.63 16.72 -11.53
C LEU A 525 -22.52 17.56 -12.46
N LYS A 526 -22.35 17.34 -13.77
CA LYS A 526 -23.22 17.86 -14.82
C LYS A 526 -23.80 16.72 -15.64
N VAL A 527 -25.12 16.65 -15.73
CA VAL A 527 -25.84 15.52 -16.34
C VAL A 527 -26.29 15.88 -17.75
N ILE A 528 -25.63 15.31 -18.76
CA ILE A 528 -25.97 15.46 -20.18
C ILE A 528 -27.14 14.54 -20.52
N ILE A 529 -28.25 15.15 -20.96
CA ILE A 529 -29.46 14.41 -21.34
C ILE A 529 -29.59 14.13 -22.85
N GLU A 530 -28.74 14.78 -23.66
CA GLU A 530 -28.81 14.75 -25.12
C GLU A 530 -30.19 15.14 -25.68
N ALA A 531 -30.59 16.38 -25.40
CA ALA A 531 -31.94 16.91 -25.59
C ALA A 531 -32.49 16.77 -27.02
N CYS A 532 -31.65 16.80 -28.05
CA CYS A 532 -32.11 16.69 -29.45
C CYS A 532 -32.68 15.31 -29.80
N LEU A 533 -32.47 14.31 -28.95
CA LEU A 533 -33.03 12.97 -29.12
C LEU A 533 -34.33 12.76 -28.34
N LEU A 534 -34.75 13.73 -27.52
CA LEU A 534 -35.80 13.55 -26.51
C LEU A 534 -37.08 14.32 -26.85
N THR A 535 -38.22 13.77 -26.45
CA THR A 535 -39.50 14.50 -26.46
C THR A 535 -39.54 15.51 -25.31
N GLU A 536 -40.52 16.41 -25.34
CA GLU A 536 -40.72 17.38 -24.26
C GLU A 536 -41.00 16.68 -22.92
N GLU A 537 -41.83 15.64 -22.92
CA GLU A 537 -42.18 14.88 -21.72
C GLU A 537 -40.95 14.17 -21.12
N GLU A 538 -40.08 13.60 -21.97
CA GLU A 538 -38.83 12.97 -21.53
C GLU A 538 -37.87 14.00 -20.92
N LYS A 539 -37.76 15.20 -21.51
CA LYS A 539 -36.92 16.29 -20.97
C LYS A 539 -37.41 16.73 -19.59
N ILE A 540 -38.73 16.89 -19.41
CA ILE A 540 -39.34 17.25 -18.13
C ILE A 540 -39.08 16.15 -17.09
N ALA A 541 -39.26 14.87 -17.46
CA ALA A 541 -38.99 13.75 -16.55
C ALA A 541 -37.53 13.73 -16.07
N LEU A 542 -36.59 13.99 -16.97
CA LEU A 542 -35.15 14.05 -16.64
C LEU A 542 -34.78 15.25 -15.77
N CYS A 543 -35.46 16.40 -15.92
CA CYS A 543 -35.31 17.52 -14.97
C CYS A 543 -35.59 17.05 -13.54
N GLY A 544 -36.70 16.33 -13.35
CA GLY A 544 -37.06 15.77 -12.05
C GLY A 544 -36.06 14.72 -11.53
N ILE A 545 -35.49 13.90 -12.41
CA ILE A 545 -34.45 12.92 -12.04
C ILE A 545 -33.19 13.64 -11.57
N VAL A 546 -32.67 14.61 -12.33
CA VAL A 546 -31.45 15.35 -11.99
C VAL A 546 -31.61 16.06 -10.63
N GLU A 547 -32.76 16.67 -10.38
CA GLU A 547 -33.10 17.31 -9.10
C GLU A 547 -33.05 16.31 -7.93
N ARG A 548 -33.68 15.14 -8.06
CA ARG A 548 -33.72 14.12 -6.99
C ARG A 548 -32.38 13.41 -6.79
N SER A 549 -31.57 13.29 -7.83
CA SER A 549 -30.25 12.66 -7.77
C SER A 549 -29.18 13.58 -7.16
N GLY A 550 -29.46 14.88 -6.98
CA GLY A 550 -28.57 15.83 -6.30
C GLY A 550 -27.45 16.42 -7.17
N ALA A 551 -27.48 16.22 -8.48
CA ALA A 551 -26.49 16.81 -9.39
C ALA A 551 -26.63 18.34 -9.48
N GLU A 552 -25.51 19.06 -9.61
CA GLU A 552 -25.53 20.53 -9.65
C GLU A 552 -26.05 21.09 -10.98
N TYR A 553 -25.83 20.37 -12.08
CA TYR A 553 -26.24 20.82 -13.41
C TYR A 553 -27.00 19.75 -14.18
N ILE A 554 -28.04 20.20 -14.89
CA ILE A 554 -28.48 19.56 -16.13
C ILE A 554 -27.72 20.17 -17.31
N LYS A 555 -27.34 19.37 -18.30
CA LYS A 555 -26.64 19.79 -19.51
C LYS A 555 -27.43 19.33 -20.75
N THR A 556 -27.60 20.23 -21.71
CA THR A 556 -28.45 19.98 -22.89
C THR A 556 -27.90 18.86 -23.78
N SER A 557 -26.66 18.97 -24.26
CA SER A 557 -26.14 18.13 -25.34
C SER A 557 -24.66 17.82 -25.19
N THR A 558 -24.20 16.73 -25.80
CA THR A 558 -22.76 16.42 -25.97
C THR A 558 -22.09 17.31 -27.01
N GLY A 559 -22.86 17.79 -28.00
CA GLY A 559 -22.35 18.47 -29.19
C GLY A 559 -21.87 17.53 -30.30
N PHE A 560 -22.06 16.21 -30.15
CA PHE A 560 -21.70 15.18 -31.14
C PHE A 560 -22.93 14.53 -31.80
N SER A 561 -24.14 14.84 -31.33
CA SER A 561 -25.39 14.31 -31.86
C SER A 561 -25.93 15.14 -33.05
N THR A 562 -27.16 14.87 -33.47
CA THR A 562 -27.83 15.51 -34.62
C THR A 562 -28.22 16.97 -34.39
N GLY A 563 -28.23 17.44 -33.14
CA GLY A 563 -28.57 18.81 -32.75
C GLY A 563 -27.78 19.28 -31.53
N GLY A 564 -27.84 20.59 -31.26
CA GLY A 564 -27.22 21.23 -30.10
C GLY A 564 -28.24 21.86 -29.17
N ALA A 565 -27.79 22.76 -28.28
CA ALA A 565 -28.66 23.52 -27.40
C ALA A 565 -29.59 24.45 -28.20
N THR A 566 -30.85 24.55 -27.78
CA THR A 566 -31.82 25.54 -28.26
C THR A 566 -32.31 26.40 -27.10
N VAL A 567 -32.77 27.62 -27.41
CA VAL A 567 -33.33 28.55 -26.40
C VAL A 567 -34.59 27.94 -25.77
N GLU A 568 -35.39 27.24 -26.57
CA GLU A 568 -36.61 26.57 -26.17
C GLU A 568 -36.32 25.45 -25.16
N ASP A 569 -35.28 24.64 -25.39
CA ASP A 569 -34.90 23.56 -24.45
C ASP A 569 -34.38 24.12 -23.13
N VAL A 570 -33.62 25.21 -23.16
CA VAL A 570 -33.13 25.88 -21.94
C VAL A 570 -34.30 26.47 -21.15
N ALA A 571 -35.24 27.16 -21.81
CA ALA A 571 -36.41 27.73 -21.17
C ALA A 571 -37.32 26.63 -20.57
N LEU A 572 -37.51 25.52 -21.28
CA LEU A 572 -38.24 24.35 -20.80
C LEU A 572 -37.59 23.77 -19.53
N MET A 573 -36.28 23.56 -19.54
CA MET A 573 -35.55 23.08 -18.36
C MET A 573 -35.70 24.05 -17.20
N ARG A 574 -35.56 25.36 -17.45
CA ARG A 574 -35.66 26.38 -16.40
C ARG A 574 -37.02 26.40 -15.74
N ALA A 575 -38.09 26.21 -16.52
CA ALA A 575 -39.46 26.13 -16.00
C ALA A 575 -39.74 24.86 -15.17
N ASN A 576 -38.91 23.81 -15.28
CA ASN A 576 -39.12 22.51 -14.65
C ASN A 576 -38.04 22.12 -13.61
N LEU A 577 -37.12 23.02 -13.30
CA LEU A 577 -36.05 22.82 -12.31
C LEU A 577 -36.16 23.85 -11.19
N SER A 578 -35.71 23.51 -9.98
CA SER A 578 -35.55 24.49 -8.91
C SER A 578 -34.33 25.38 -9.15
N ASP A 579 -34.25 26.53 -8.47
CA ASP A 579 -33.09 27.42 -8.54
C ASP A 579 -31.77 26.77 -8.03
N GLN A 580 -31.86 25.61 -7.36
CA GLN A 580 -30.70 24.86 -6.89
C GLN A 580 -29.97 24.15 -8.05
N VAL A 581 -30.73 23.66 -9.04
CA VAL A 581 -30.18 22.99 -10.22
C VAL A 581 -29.94 24.00 -11.34
N ARG A 582 -28.71 24.02 -11.82
CA ARG A 582 -28.22 24.92 -12.85
C ARG A 582 -28.33 24.28 -14.23
N ILE A 583 -28.36 25.11 -15.27
CA ILE A 583 -28.44 24.65 -16.66
C ILE A 583 -27.13 24.99 -17.39
N LYS A 584 -26.50 23.98 -17.99
CA LYS A 584 -25.38 24.13 -18.92
C LYS A 584 -25.87 23.93 -20.36
N ALA A 585 -25.94 25.01 -21.13
CA ALA A 585 -26.28 24.95 -22.54
C ALA A 585 -25.02 24.64 -23.35
N ALA A 586 -25.03 23.55 -24.12
CA ALA A 586 -23.87 23.12 -24.90
C ALA A 586 -24.26 22.55 -26.27
N GLY A 587 -23.36 22.71 -27.24
CA GLY A 587 -23.55 22.24 -28.62
C GLY A 587 -24.08 23.34 -29.54
N GLY A 588 -23.34 23.67 -30.60
CA GLY A 588 -23.78 24.61 -31.65
C GLY A 588 -23.64 26.11 -31.33
N ILE A 589 -23.22 26.49 -30.12
CA ILE A 589 -23.05 27.89 -29.70
C ILE A 589 -21.70 28.42 -30.21
N ARG A 590 -21.73 29.41 -31.12
CA ARG A 590 -20.53 29.92 -31.83
C ARG A 590 -20.38 31.44 -31.84
N SER A 591 -21.26 32.18 -31.16
CA SER A 591 -21.14 33.64 -31.06
C SER A 591 -21.56 34.15 -29.68
N PRO A 592 -21.07 35.33 -29.27
CA PRO A 592 -21.46 35.93 -27.99
C PRO A 592 -22.96 36.18 -27.87
N GLU A 593 -23.62 36.54 -28.98
CA GLU A 593 -25.06 36.79 -29.04
C GLU A 593 -25.84 35.49 -28.80
N ALA A 594 -25.42 34.39 -29.42
CA ALA A 594 -26.03 33.08 -29.20
C ALA A 594 -25.84 32.60 -27.75
N ALA A 595 -24.67 32.84 -27.16
CA ALA A 595 -24.42 32.54 -25.75
C ALA A 595 -25.28 33.40 -24.81
N ARG A 596 -25.41 34.71 -25.08
CA ARG A 596 -26.29 35.60 -24.30
C ARG A 596 -27.75 35.16 -24.37
N ALA A 597 -28.24 34.78 -25.55
CA ALA A 597 -29.61 34.26 -25.70
C ALA A 597 -29.87 33.02 -24.83
N MET A 598 -28.90 32.11 -24.68
CA MET A 598 -29.02 30.97 -23.78
C MET A 598 -29.02 31.39 -22.31
N ILE A 599 -28.18 32.36 -21.93
CA ILE A 599 -28.13 32.89 -20.56
C ILE A 599 -29.47 33.54 -20.20
N ASP A 600 -30.02 34.36 -21.10
CA ASP A 600 -31.31 35.04 -20.92
C ASP A 600 -32.47 34.03 -20.80
N ALA A 601 -32.35 32.86 -21.44
CA ALA A 601 -33.30 31.75 -21.31
C ALA A 601 -33.19 30.97 -20.00
N GLY A 602 -32.13 31.19 -19.21
CA GLY A 602 -31.91 30.55 -17.91
C GLY A 602 -30.65 29.68 -17.80
N ALA A 603 -29.79 29.64 -18.82
CA ALA A 603 -28.50 28.96 -18.71
C ALA A 603 -27.55 29.72 -17.77
N THR A 604 -26.79 28.98 -16.96
CA THR A 604 -25.79 29.54 -16.03
C THR A 604 -24.38 29.04 -16.35
N ARG A 605 -24.24 28.22 -17.39
CA ARG A 605 -22.97 27.78 -17.96
C ARG A 605 -23.14 27.54 -19.45
N ILE A 606 -22.13 27.89 -20.25
CA ILE A 606 -22.13 27.77 -21.70
C ILE A 606 -20.99 26.87 -22.16
N GLY A 607 -21.30 25.78 -22.84
CA GLY A 607 -20.31 24.96 -23.53
C GLY A 607 -20.10 25.46 -24.96
N ALA A 608 -18.99 26.18 -25.19
CA ALA A 608 -18.67 26.74 -26.50
C ALA A 608 -17.17 26.60 -26.82
N SER A 609 -16.86 25.99 -27.96
CA SER A 609 -15.48 25.73 -28.41
C SER A 609 -14.97 26.72 -29.46
N GLY A 610 -15.88 27.48 -30.07
CA GLY A 610 -15.56 28.45 -31.15
C GLY A 610 -15.78 29.91 -30.76
N LEU A 611 -16.05 30.19 -29.49
CA LEU A 611 -16.21 31.53 -28.92
C LEU A 611 -14.85 32.22 -28.69
#